data_AF-A0A9P9JEP5-F1
#
_entry.id   AF-A0A9P9JEP5-F1
#
_cell.length_a   1.000
_cell.length_b   1.000
_cell.length_c   1.000
_cell.angle_alpha   90.00
_cell.angle_beta   90.00
_cell.angle_gamma   90.00
#
_symmetry.space_group_name_H-M   'P 1'
#
loop_
_entity.id
_entity.type
_entity.pdbx_description
1 polymer ?
#
loop_
_entity_poly.entity_id
_entity_poly.type
_entity_poly.pdbx_seq_one_letter_code
_entity_poly.pdbx_strand_id
1 'polypeptide(L)'
;MAFIRLYEKRDFHATAHICRETLPPSLNLSPDGRRLAPYLWTHQYTHLCPSTCFVLDDGHGMAVGYCIGCPDIPAFVGAYPSYTAAVLDPSPDLPSPRPDPLAPPEPWTGPDGSVNGACLVQLAYDPRRLLLGDARAAAVAARYRATLHIDLLEAWQAQGWGRRLLERTVGALAEQRCAGGGSEEANPGVWVGVADDNAKVVPFYERMGFRLWEEAHDDDDGDGDEAEAFADAAAAADEDVSTKGSRSSKGDMPKRKVKVDGSIVLVREFSGAAAGSIGGAD
;
A
#
# COMPACT_ATOMS: atom_id res chain seq x y z
N MET A 1 -15.96 -3.42 26.18
CA MET A 1 -15.67 -4.56 25.27
C MET A 1 -15.14 -3.98 23.98
N ALA A 2 -14.14 -4.62 23.39
CA ALA A 2 -13.52 -4.14 22.16
C ALA A 2 -14.47 -4.16 20.95
N PHE A 3 -14.28 -3.24 20.02
CA PHE A 3 -15.10 -3.07 18.83
C PHE A 3 -14.34 -2.35 17.70
N ILE A 4 -14.81 -2.48 16.46
CA ILE A 4 -14.21 -1.81 15.30
C ILE A 4 -15.01 -0.56 14.97
N ARG A 5 -14.33 0.59 14.87
CA ARG A 5 -14.89 1.88 14.47
C ARG A 5 -14.02 2.54 13.40
N LEU A 6 -14.54 3.59 12.76
CA LEU A 6 -13.73 4.45 11.90
C LEU A 6 -12.61 5.12 12.73
N TYR A 7 -11.51 5.41 12.05
CA TYR A 7 -10.44 6.26 12.56
C TYR A 7 -10.97 7.66 12.86
N GLU A 8 -10.56 8.22 14.00
CA GLU A 8 -10.80 9.59 14.40
C GLU A 8 -9.46 10.31 14.60
N LYS A 9 -9.44 11.66 14.48
CA LYS A 9 -8.20 12.44 14.67
C LYS A 9 -7.53 12.22 16.04
N ARG A 10 -8.27 11.78 17.06
CA ARG A 10 -7.71 11.43 18.38
C ARG A 10 -6.81 10.19 18.35
N ASP A 11 -6.98 9.32 17.35
CA ASP A 11 -6.22 8.08 17.23
C ASP A 11 -4.84 8.28 16.57
N PHE A 12 -4.49 9.50 16.15
CA PHE A 12 -3.24 9.80 15.43
C PHE A 12 -1.99 9.23 16.15
N HIS A 13 -1.83 9.53 17.45
CA HIS A 13 -0.71 8.98 18.22
C HIS A 13 -0.84 7.48 18.50
N ALA A 14 -2.06 6.95 18.53
CA ALA A 14 -2.33 5.53 18.75
C ALA A 14 -1.90 4.69 17.56
N THR A 15 -2.29 5.09 16.34
CA THR A 15 -1.90 4.40 15.10
C THR A 15 -0.40 4.55 14.84
N ALA A 16 0.20 5.69 15.19
CA ALA A 16 1.66 5.84 15.19
C ALA A 16 2.38 4.87 16.15
N HIS A 17 1.82 4.63 17.32
CA HIS A 17 2.36 3.65 18.27
C HIS A 17 2.20 2.22 17.74
N ILE A 18 1.00 1.84 17.28
CA ILE A 18 0.72 0.51 16.70
C ILE A 18 1.72 0.20 15.58
N CYS A 19 1.88 1.11 14.61
CA CYS A 19 2.80 0.96 13.49
C CYS A 19 4.24 0.68 13.96
N ARG A 20 4.72 1.42 14.97
CA ARG A 20 6.09 1.25 15.52
C ARG A 20 6.29 -0.09 16.22
N GLU A 21 5.28 -0.60 16.92
CA GLU A 21 5.37 -1.88 17.63
C GLU A 21 5.16 -3.11 16.72
N THR A 22 4.70 -2.92 15.48
CA THR A 22 4.54 -4.00 14.49
C THR A 22 5.59 -3.98 13.36
N LEU A 23 6.57 -3.06 13.42
CA LEU A 23 7.65 -2.97 12.43
C LEU A 23 8.42 -4.29 12.28
N PRO A 24 8.82 -4.65 11.05
CA PRO A 24 9.73 -5.78 10.83
C PRO A 24 11.08 -5.52 11.50
N PRO A 25 11.86 -6.57 11.85
CA PRO A 25 13.09 -6.45 12.64
C PRO A 25 14.10 -5.44 12.06
N SER A 26 14.22 -5.40 10.73
CA SER A 26 15.08 -4.48 9.98
C SER A 26 14.77 -3.00 10.26
N LEU A 27 13.50 -2.60 10.18
CA LEU A 27 13.06 -1.23 10.48
C LEU A 27 12.99 -0.94 11.99
N ASN A 28 12.64 -1.94 12.80
CA ASN A 28 12.49 -1.78 14.25
C ASN A 28 13.82 -1.49 14.97
N LEU A 29 14.94 -1.99 14.43
CA LEU A 29 16.28 -1.70 14.96
C LEU A 29 16.83 -0.33 14.53
N SER A 30 16.25 0.32 13.51
CA SER A 30 16.67 1.65 13.05
C SER A 30 15.95 2.76 13.83
N PRO A 31 16.68 3.72 14.45
CA PRO A 31 16.08 4.90 15.05
C PRO A 31 15.30 5.76 14.03
N ASP A 32 15.81 5.85 12.80
CA ASP A 32 15.13 6.54 11.70
C ASP A 32 13.90 5.76 11.23
N GLY A 33 14.02 4.42 11.12
CA GLY A 33 12.90 3.52 10.85
C GLY A 33 11.75 3.69 11.84
N ARG A 34 12.02 3.57 13.15
CA ARG A 34 11.00 3.78 14.20
C ARG A 34 10.46 5.20 14.23
N ARG A 35 11.27 6.24 13.98
CA ARG A 35 10.78 7.64 13.96
C ARG A 35 9.82 7.86 12.79
N LEU A 36 10.26 7.52 11.58
CA LEU A 36 9.62 7.89 10.33
C LEU A 36 8.47 6.96 9.92
N ALA A 37 8.46 5.70 10.36
CA ALA A 37 7.50 4.69 9.91
C ALA A 37 6.03 5.12 9.84
N PRO A 38 5.44 5.80 10.85
CA PRO A 38 4.05 6.23 10.77
C PRO A 38 3.77 7.25 9.65
N TYR A 39 4.77 8.04 9.25
CA TYR A 39 4.64 9.02 8.17
C TYR A 39 4.63 8.36 6.78
N LEU A 40 5.24 7.18 6.62
CA LEU A 40 5.22 6.39 5.39
C LEU A 40 4.01 5.45 5.34
N TRP A 41 3.76 4.69 6.40
CA TRP A 41 2.84 3.53 6.35
C TRP A 41 1.53 3.72 7.14
N THR A 42 1.26 4.92 7.70
CA THR A 42 0.06 5.14 8.52
C THR A 42 -0.66 6.46 8.22
N HIS A 43 -0.01 7.60 8.50
CA HIS A 43 -0.68 8.90 8.58
C HIS A 43 -1.26 9.36 7.25
N GLN A 44 -0.55 9.09 6.15
CA GLN A 44 -1.02 9.37 4.79
C GLN A 44 -2.41 8.78 4.50
N TYR A 45 -2.66 7.51 4.88
CA TYR A 45 -3.96 6.87 4.70
C TYR A 45 -5.03 7.51 5.58
N THR A 46 -4.73 7.72 6.86
CA THR A 46 -5.68 8.32 7.81
C THR A 46 -6.00 9.79 7.52
N HIS A 47 -5.16 10.48 6.75
CA HIS A 47 -5.35 11.85 6.30
C HIS A 47 -6.12 11.94 4.98
N LEU A 48 -5.67 11.19 3.96
CA LEU A 48 -6.18 11.27 2.59
C LEU A 48 -7.40 10.37 2.33
N CYS A 49 -7.53 9.28 3.08
CA CYS A 49 -8.62 8.28 2.91
C CYS A 49 -9.26 7.88 4.25
N PRO A 50 -9.73 8.83 5.10
CA PRO A 50 -10.28 8.51 6.42
C PRO A 50 -11.55 7.63 6.38
N SER A 51 -12.32 7.66 5.29
CA SER A 51 -13.52 6.81 5.09
C SER A 51 -13.21 5.31 4.98
N THR A 52 -11.97 4.96 4.61
CA THR A 52 -11.48 3.58 4.48
C THR A 52 -10.48 3.21 5.58
N CYS A 53 -10.42 3.99 6.66
CA CYS A 53 -9.54 3.77 7.79
C CYS A 53 -10.31 3.34 9.04
N PHE A 54 -10.05 2.13 9.53
CA PHE A 54 -10.70 1.57 10.72
C PHE A 54 -9.69 1.24 11.80
N VAL A 55 -10.11 1.42 13.06
CA VAL A 55 -9.35 1.03 14.25
C VAL A 55 -10.13 0.00 15.07
N LEU A 56 -9.40 -0.89 15.72
CA LEU A 56 -9.89 -1.70 16.82
C LEU A 56 -9.75 -0.88 18.10
N ASP A 57 -10.87 -0.52 18.70
CA ASP A 57 -10.96 0.10 20.01
C ASP A 57 -10.99 -1.00 21.08
N ASP A 58 -10.27 -0.84 22.18
CA ASP A 58 -10.24 -1.78 23.31
C ASP A 58 -11.58 -1.84 24.09
N GLY A 59 -12.46 -0.85 23.88
CA GLY A 59 -13.71 -0.66 24.61
C GLY A 59 -13.64 0.43 25.67
N HIS A 60 -12.50 1.13 25.77
CA HIS A 60 -12.24 2.27 26.65
C HIS A 60 -11.86 3.54 25.86
N GLY A 61 -11.89 3.49 24.52
CA GLY A 61 -11.57 4.61 23.63
C GLY A 61 -10.18 4.52 23.00
N MET A 62 -9.38 3.51 23.34
CA MET A 62 -7.98 3.37 22.90
C MET A 62 -7.92 2.49 21.65
N ALA A 63 -7.38 3.03 20.55
CA ALA A 63 -7.04 2.21 19.38
C ALA A 63 -5.83 1.30 19.70
N VAL A 64 -6.00 0.00 19.47
CA VAL A 64 -5.04 -1.08 19.77
C VAL A 64 -4.71 -1.96 18.55
N GLY A 65 -5.29 -1.62 17.41
CA GLY A 65 -4.98 -2.14 16.08
C GLY A 65 -5.69 -1.30 15.02
N TYR A 66 -5.29 -1.42 13.76
CA TYR A 66 -5.92 -0.74 12.64
C TYR A 66 -5.95 -1.61 11.39
N CYS A 67 -6.85 -1.26 10.47
CA CYS A 67 -6.70 -1.58 9.05
C CYS A 67 -7.09 -0.33 8.27
N ILE A 68 -6.15 0.18 7.48
CA ILE A 68 -6.20 1.49 6.84
C ILE A 68 -5.81 1.31 5.38
N GLY A 69 -6.47 2.02 4.47
CA GLY A 69 -6.20 1.82 3.06
C GLY A 69 -6.64 2.98 2.18
N CYS A 70 -6.12 2.94 0.98
CA CYS A 70 -6.39 3.84 -0.13
C CYS A 70 -7.20 3.08 -1.19
N PRO A 71 -8.36 3.59 -1.66
CA PRO A 71 -9.14 2.94 -2.70
C PRO A 71 -8.55 3.15 -4.11
N ASP A 72 -7.73 4.18 -4.29
CA ASP A 72 -7.20 4.59 -5.60
C ASP A 72 -5.84 5.32 -5.49
N ILE A 73 -4.75 4.62 -5.83
CA ILE A 73 -3.37 5.15 -5.75
C ILE A 73 -3.18 6.41 -6.62
N PRO A 74 -3.65 6.49 -7.88
CA PRO A 74 -3.55 7.73 -8.66
C PRO A 74 -4.21 8.94 -7.98
N ALA A 75 -5.44 8.81 -7.47
CA ALA A 75 -6.09 9.88 -6.73
C ALA A 75 -5.36 10.24 -5.42
N PHE A 76 -4.78 9.26 -4.75
CA PHE A 76 -3.99 9.45 -3.51
C PHE A 76 -2.69 10.21 -3.75
N VAL A 77 -1.96 9.88 -4.83
CA VAL A 77 -0.78 10.62 -5.29
C VAL A 77 -1.16 12.06 -5.62
N GLY A 78 -2.27 12.28 -6.33
CA GLY A 78 -2.77 13.62 -6.64
C GLY A 78 -3.17 14.45 -5.41
N ALA A 79 -3.72 13.80 -4.37
CA ALA A 79 -4.12 14.46 -3.13
C ALA A 79 -2.97 14.69 -2.13
N TYR A 80 -1.82 14.04 -2.32
CA TYR A 80 -0.69 14.01 -1.39
C TYR A 80 -0.15 15.39 -0.94
N PRO A 81 -0.13 16.46 -1.77
CA PRO A 81 0.32 17.79 -1.32
C PRO A 81 -0.43 18.31 -0.09
N SER A 82 -1.70 17.91 0.12
CA SER A 82 -2.46 18.27 1.32
C SER A 82 -1.90 17.60 2.58
N TYR A 83 -1.53 16.32 2.49
CA TYR A 83 -0.86 15.58 3.56
C TYR A 83 0.53 16.15 3.85
N THR A 84 1.29 16.52 2.82
CA THR A 84 2.60 17.18 2.98
C THR A 84 2.47 18.47 3.79
N ALA A 85 1.57 19.37 3.40
CA ALA A 85 1.40 20.66 4.07
C ALA A 85 0.80 20.54 5.49
N ALA A 86 -0.09 19.57 5.73
CA ALA A 86 -0.81 19.44 6.99
C ALA A 86 -0.15 18.51 8.02
N VAL A 87 0.75 17.61 7.61
CA VAL A 87 1.34 16.59 8.48
C VAL A 87 2.86 16.52 8.38
N LEU A 88 3.46 16.59 7.18
CA LEU A 88 4.91 16.45 7.02
C LEU A 88 5.66 17.74 7.38
N ASP A 89 5.31 18.86 6.76
CA ASP A 89 5.95 20.16 6.98
C ASP A 89 5.96 20.65 8.44
N PRO A 90 4.87 20.53 9.23
CA PRO A 90 4.87 20.95 10.63
C PRO A 90 5.48 19.91 11.59
N SER A 91 5.94 18.75 11.08
CA SER A 91 6.44 17.66 11.93
C SER A 91 7.86 17.93 12.43
N PRO A 92 8.14 17.82 13.75
CA PRO A 92 9.50 17.89 14.26
C PRO A 92 10.33 16.63 13.97
N ASP A 93 9.70 15.54 13.51
CA ASP A 93 10.37 14.26 13.19
C ASP A 93 11.00 14.24 11.78
N LEU A 94 10.70 15.27 10.96
CA LEU A 94 11.11 15.42 9.56
C LEU A 94 11.97 16.67 9.36
N PRO A 95 12.85 16.70 8.33
CA PRO A 95 13.71 17.85 8.10
C PRO A 95 12.94 19.05 7.54
N SER A 96 13.43 20.24 7.92
CA SER A 96 13.07 21.52 7.31
C SER A 96 14.37 22.24 6.91
N PRO A 97 14.57 22.59 5.61
CA PRO A 97 13.65 22.44 4.49
C PRO A 97 13.41 20.98 4.07
N ARG A 98 12.38 20.78 3.23
CA ARG A 98 12.09 19.51 2.54
C ARG A 98 13.31 19.05 1.71
N PRO A 99 13.46 17.73 1.42
CA PRO A 99 14.39 17.26 0.40
C PRO A 99 14.08 17.88 -0.98
N ASP A 100 15.11 18.03 -1.82
CA ASP A 100 14.95 18.40 -3.22
C ASP A 100 14.26 17.25 -3.99
N PRO A 101 13.10 17.48 -4.64
CA PRO A 101 12.42 16.46 -5.44
C PRO A 101 13.26 15.88 -6.59
N LEU A 102 14.23 16.66 -7.09
CA LEU A 102 15.14 16.25 -8.17
C LEU A 102 16.40 15.54 -7.65
N ALA A 103 16.53 15.35 -6.34
CA ALA A 103 17.64 14.60 -5.77
C ALA A 103 17.66 13.13 -6.26
N PRO A 104 18.85 12.56 -6.51
CA PRO A 104 18.98 11.14 -6.85
C PRO A 104 18.40 10.27 -5.71
N PRO A 105 17.86 9.08 -6.02
CA PRO A 105 17.39 8.15 -5.00
C PRO A 105 18.51 7.77 -4.03
N GLU A 106 18.26 7.98 -2.75
CA GLU A 106 19.09 7.47 -1.66
C GLU A 106 18.92 5.95 -1.54
N PRO A 107 20.00 5.17 -1.35
CA PRO A 107 19.90 3.71 -1.21
C PRO A 107 19.16 3.36 0.09
N TRP A 108 18.36 2.30 0.05
CA TRP A 108 17.59 1.81 1.22
C TRP A 108 18.47 1.52 2.44
N THR A 109 19.67 0.98 2.21
CA THR A 109 20.64 0.63 3.25
C THR A 109 21.80 1.62 3.26
N GLY A 110 22.12 2.18 4.43
CA GLY A 110 23.26 3.06 4.64
C GLY A 110 24.61 2.33 4.70
N PRO A 111 25.74 3.06 4.77
CA PRO A 111 27.08 2.48 4.80
C PRO A 111 27.37 1.56 6.00
N ASP A 112 26.59 1.66 7.07
CA ASP A 112 26.69 0.85 8.29
C ASP A 112 25.80 -0.41 8.28
N GLY A 113 25.05 -0.63 7.18
CA GLY A 113 24.10 -1.75 7.07
C GLY A 113 22.72 -1.48 7.69
N SER A 114 22.48 -0.30 8.25
CA SER A 114 21.16 0.10 8.77
C SER A 114 20.27 0.70 7.68
N VAL A 115 18.96 0.83 7.95
CA VAL A 115 18.04 1.53 7.03
C VAL A 115 18.37 3.02 6.99
N ASN A 116 18.61 3.54 5.78
CA ASN A 116 19.02 4.92 5.52
C ASN A 116 17.86 5.91 5.78
N GLY A 117 18.01 6.76 6.80
CA GLY A 117 17.04 7.81 7.10
C GLY A 117 16.78 8.80 5.98
N ALA A 118 17.79 9.10 5.13
CA ALA A 118 17.61 9.99 3.99
C ALA A 118 16.71 9.36 2.90
N CYS A 119 16.82 8.05 2.68
CA CYS A 119 15.90 7.29 1.84
C CYS A 119 14.48 7.33 2.39
N LEU A 120 14.29 7.07 3.70
CA LEU A 120 12.97 7.14 4.34
C LEU A 120 12.34 8.54 4.26
N VAL A 121 13.15 9.61 4.36
CA VAL A 121 12.68 10.99 4.16
C VAL A 121 12.26 11.23 2.70
N GLN A 122 13.04 10.79 1.71
CA GLN A 122 12.65 10.90 0.30
C GLN A 122 11.32 10.19 0.03
N LEU A 123 11.15 8.96 0.54
CA LEU A 123 9.91 8.18 0.43
C LEU A 123 8.73 8.88 1.13
N ALA A 124 8.93 9.53 2.27
CA ALA A 124 7.87 10.27 2.96
C ALA A 124 7.36 11.48 2.14
N TYR A 125 8.22 12.13 1.36
CA TYR A 125 7.86 13.29 0.54
C TYR A 125 7.49 12.94 -0.92
N ASP A 126 7.79 11.74 -1.40
CA ASP A 126 7.48 11.28 -2.77
C ASP A 126 6.56 10.03 -2.74
N PRO A 127 5.24 10.19 -2.89
CA PRO A 127 4.30 9.08 -2.86
C PRO A 127 4.43 8.15 -4.08
N ARG A 128 5.02 8.62 -5.19
CA ARG A 128 5.27 7.77 -6.35
C ARG A 128 6.41 6.80 -6.01
N ARG A 129 7.51 7.27 -5.43
CA ARG A 129 8.58 6.37 -4.94
C ARG A 129 8.10 5.43 -3.84
N LEU A 130 7.22 5.89 -2.95
CA LEU A 130 6.70 5.07 -1.84
C LEU A 130 5.73 3.95 -2.27
N LEU A 131 4.90 4.18 -3.30
CA LEU A 131 3.84 3.25 -3.71
C LEU A 131 4.09 2.56 -5.05
N LEU A 132 4.94 3.12 -5.90
CA LEU A 132 5.22 2.72 -7.29
C LEU A 132 6.75 2.68 -7.59
N GLY A 133 7.59 2.70 -6.55
CA GLY A 133 9.05 2.93 -6.69
C GLY A 133 9.85 1.81 -7.34
N ASP A 134 9.25 0.64 -7.56
CA ASP A 134 9.81 -0.45 -8.33
C ASP A 134 8.81 -0.96 -9.38
N ALA A 135 9.31 -1.65 -10.40
CA ALA A 135 8.50 -2.10 -11.54
C ALA A 135 7.35 -3.05 -11.14
N ARG A 136 7.54 -3.84 -10.08
CA ARG A 136 6.54 -4.81 -9.61
C ARG A 136 5.42 -4.12 -8.83
N ALA A 137 5.78 -3.14 -8.00
CA ALA A 137 4.83 -2.24 -7.34
C ALA A 137 4.02 -1.43 -8.37
N ALA A 138 4.67 -0.91 -9.42
CA ALA A 138 4.00 -0.22 -10.51
C ALA A 138 3.04 -1.15 -11.28
N ALA A 139 3.50 -2.34 -11.69
CA ALA A 139 2.69 -3.32 -12.43
C ALA A 139 1.47 -3.82 -11.63
N VAL A 140 1.63 -4.11 -10.33
CA VAL A 140 0.48 -4.49 -9.50
C VAL A 140 -0.48 -3.32 -9.29
N ALA A 141 0.02 -2.09 -9.12
CA ALA A 141 -0.82 -0.90 -8.90
C ALA A 141 -1.59 -0.45 -10.15
N ALA A 142 -1.04 -0.69 -11.35
CA ALA A 142 -1.74 -0.48 -12.62
C ALA A 142 -3.00 -1.36 -12.71
N ARG A 143 -2.90 -2.62 -12.26
CA ARG A 143 -4.03 -3.56 -12.25
C ARG A 143 -4.95 -3.40 -11.03
N TYR A 144 -4.38 -3.23 -9.84
CA TYR A 144 -5.07 -3.14 -8.54
C TYR A 144 -4.82 -1.76 -7.94
N ARG A 145 -5.76 -0.83 -8.12
CA ARG A 145 -5.52 0.57 -7.73
C ARG A 145 -5.72 0.82 -6.22
N ALA A 146 -6.29 -0.12 -5.48
CA ALA A 146 -6.40 -0.01 -4.02
C ALA A 146 -5.24 -0.71 -3.27
N THR A 147 -4.82 -0.16 -2.14
CA THR A 147 -3.82 -0.76 -1.23
C THR A 147 -4.17 -0.54 0.24
N LEU A 148 -3.65 -1.38 1.16
CA LEU A 148 -3.91 -1.28 2.59
C LEU A 148 -2.73 -1.71 3.48
N HIS A 149 -2.75 -1.25 4.72
CA HIS A 149 -1.94 -1.76 5.84
C HIS A 149 -2.85 -2.26 6.97
N ILE A 150 -2.43 -3.30 7.69
CA ILE A 150 -3.15 -3.88 8.82
C ILE A 150 -2.18 -4.32 9.91
N ASP A 151 -2.36 -3.76 11.10
CA ASP A 151 -1.45 -3.94 12.23
C ASP A 151 -2.25 -4.03 13.54
N LEU A 152 -1.84 -4.93 14.42
CA LEU A 152 -2.46 -5.11 15.74
C LEU A 152 -1.36 -5.32 16.77
N LEU A 153 -1.48 -4.67 17.93
CA LEU A 153 -0.61 -4.94 19.08
C LEU A 153 -0.71 -6.42 19.49
N GLU A 154 0.39 -7.01 19.97
CA GLU A 154 0.51 -8.46 20.25
C GLU A 154 -0.66 -9.03 21.07
N ALA A 155 -1.07 -8.33 22.13
CA ALA A 155 -2.19 -8.70 23.00
C ALA A 155 -3.57 -8.79 22.31
N TRP A 156 -3.70 -8.30 21.08
CA TRP A 156 -4.94 -8.27 20.28
C TRP A 156 -4.88 -9.17 19.03
N GLN A 157 -3.74 -9.81 18.79
CA GLN A 157 -3.55 -10.79 17.72
C GLN A 157 -4.25 -12.13 18.05
N ALA A 158 -4.32 -13.01 17.05
CA ALA A 158 -4.91 -14.37 17.11
C ALA A 158 -6.40 -14.50 17.56
N GLN A 159 -7.07 -13.40 17.89
CA GLN A 159 -8.46 -13.37 18.40
C GLN A 159 -9.54 -13.11 17.32
N GLY A 160 -9.19 -13.26 16.04
CA GLY A 160 -10.09 -12.99 14.91
C GLY A 160 -10.29 -11.51 14.56
N TRP A 161 -9.75 -10.57 15.35
CA TRP A 161 -9.86 -9.13 15.06
C TRP A 161 -9.23 -8.73 13.73
N GLY A 162 -8.07 -9.28 13.36
CA GLY A 162 -7.42 -9.00 12.07
C GLY A 162 -8.31 -9.36 10.87
N ARG A 163 -9.04 -10.47 10.93
CA ARG A 163 -10.06 -10.85 9.92
C ARG A 163 -11.13 -9.75 9.82
N ARG A 164 -11.73 -9.38 10.95
CA ARG A 164 -12.86 -8.44 11.02
C ARG A 164 -12.48 -7.03 10.58
N LEU A 165 -11.26 -6.57 10.89
CA LEU A 165 -10.70 -5.31 10.44
C LEU A 165 -10.51 -5.30 8.92
N LEU A 166 -9.87 -6.35 8.39
CA LEU A 166 -9.59 -6.50 6.96
C LEU A 166 -10.88 -6.59 6.14
N GLU A 167 -11.84 -7.43 6.55
CA GLU A 167 -13.14 -7.58 5.88
C GLU A 167 -13.91 -6.24 5.81
N ARG A 168 -13.91 -5.47 6.91
CA ARG A 168 -14.55 -4.14 6.95
C ARG A 168 -13.83 -3.11 6.08
N THR A 169 -12.49 -3.13 6.06
CA THR A 169 -11.70 -2.21 5.23
C THR A 169 -11.83 -2.52 3.74
N VAL A 170 -11.75 -3.80 3.35
CA VAL A 170 -11.94 -4.24 1.96
C VAL A 170 -13.36 -3.91 1.45
N GLY A 171 -14.38 -4.04 2.30
CA GLY A 171 -15.74 -3.57 1.98
C GLY A 171 -15.80 -2.08 1.68
N ALA A 172 -15.24 -1.24 2.58
CA ALA A 172 -15.22 0.21 2.38
C ALA A 172 -14.41 0.62 1.13
N LEU A 173 -13.29 -0.05 0.83
CA LEU A 173 -12.51 0.20 -0.38
C LEU A 173 -13.32 -0.09 -1.65
N ALA A 174 -14.08 -1.19 -1.68
CA ALA A 174 -15.00 -1.53 -2.78
C ALA A 174 -16.13 -0.50 -2.92
N GLU A 175 -16.72 -0.04 -1.81
CA GLU A 175 -17.75 1.01 -1.81
C GLU A 175 -17.22 2.35 -2.36
N GLN A 176 -16.03 2.78 -1.94
CA GLN A 176 -15.43 4.01 -2.45
C GLN A 176 -15.08 3.93 -3.94
N ARG A 177 -14.57 2.78 -4.43
CA ARG A 177 -14.35 2.55 -5.87
C ARG A 177 -15.63 2.78 -6.68
N CYS A 178 -16.74 2.18 -6.24
CA CYS A 178 -18.03 2.31 -6.93
C CYS A 178 -18.55 3.75 -6.89
N ALA A 179 -18.37 4.47 -5.77
CA ALA A 179 -18.76 5.88 -5.65
C ALA A 179 -17.92 6.82 -6.54
N GLY A 180 -16.66 6.47 -6.80
CA GLY A 180 -15.75 7.22 -7.69
C GLY A 180 -16.00 7.00 -9.19
N GLY A 181 -17.00 6.19 -9.57
CA GLY A 181 -17.30 5.88 -10.98
C GLY A 181 -16.31 4.90 -11.64
N GLY A 182 -15.43 4.25 -10.87
CA GLY A 182 -14.51 3.23 -11.37
C GLY A 182 -15.25 1.92 -11.71
N SER A 183 -14.96 1.33 -12.87
CA SER A 183 -15.46 0.00 -13.23
C SER A 183 -14.75 -1.12 -12.45
N GLU A 184 -15.36 -2.30 -12.38
CA GLU A 184 -14.70 -3.48 -11.81
C GLU A 184 -13.47 -3.91 -12.64
N GLU A 185 -13.50 -3.62 -13.94
CA GLU A 185 -12.40 -3.86 -14.86
C GLU A 185 -11.21 -2.94 -14.54
N ALA A 186 -11.44 -1.65 -14.32
CA ALA A 186 -10.40 -0.66 -14.07
C ALA A 186 -9.81 -0.70 -12.64
N ASN A 187 -10.55 -1.23 -11.67
CA ASN A 187 -10.04 -1.48 -10.32
C ASN A 187 -10.71 -2.73 -9.71
N PRO A 188 -10.13 -3.92 -9.87
CA PRO A 188 -10.75 -5.19 -9.55
C PRO A 188 -10.64 -5.52 -8.06
N GLY A 189 -9.81 -4.81 -7.30
CA GLY A 189 -9.40 -5.26 -5.98
C GLY A 189 -8.33 -4.43 -5.32
N VAL A 190 -7.74 -5.03 -4.29
CA VAL A 190 -6.72 -4.46 -3.42
C VAL A 190 -5.45 -5.31 -3.46
N TRP A 191 -4.29 -4.67 -3.39
CA TRP A 191 -3.02 -5.34 -3.14
C TRP A 191 -2.41 -4.95 -1.80
N VAL A 192 -1.40 -5.70 -1.38
CA VAL A 192 -0.58 -5.41 -0.20
C VAL A 192 0.85 -5.90 -0.43
N GLY A 193 1.82 -5.06 -0.08
CA GLY A 193 3.22 -5.44 0.01
C GLY A 193 3.56 -5.96 1.41
N VAL A 194 4.23 -7.10 1.49
CA VAL A 194 4.72 -7.70 2.74
C VAL A 194 6.25 -7.75 2.68
N ALA A 195 6.92 -7.19 3.69
CA ALA A 195 8.37 -7.27 3.80
C ALA A 195 8.87 -8.73 3.86
N ASP A 196 9.99 -9.04 3.21
CA ASP A 196 10.48 -10.42 3.08
C ASP A 196 10.84 -11.08 4.42
N ASP A 197 11.29 -10.28 5.40
CA ASP A 197 11.53 -10.71 6.77
C ASP A 197 10.24 -10.92 7.59
N ASN A 198 9.07 -10.63 7.02
CA ASN A 198 7.74 -10.87 7.59
C ASN A 198 6.91 -11.93 6.84
N ALA A 199 7.52 -12.79 6.02
CA ALA A 199 6.83 -13.85 5.25
C ALA A 199 5.87 -14.75 6.08
N LYS A 200 6.05 -14.82 7.40
CA LYS A 200 5.13 -15.48 8.35
C LYS A 200 3.68 -14.99 8.30
N VAL A 201 3.41 -13.79 7.77
CA VAL A 201 2.05 -13.22 7.65
C VAL A 201 1.31 -13.69 6.40
N VAL A 202 2.00 -14.25 5.40
CA VAL A 202 1.37 -14.69 4.13
C VAL A 202 0.20 -15.67 4.37
N PRO A 203 0.31 -16.70 5.23
CA PRO A 203 -0.83 -17.58 5.53
C PRO A 203 -1.99 -16.92 6.26
N PHE A 204 -1.85 -15.70 6.80
CA PHE A 204 -3.00 -14.90 7.23
C PHE A 204 -3.74 -14.35 6.01
N TYR A 205 -3.04 -13.68 5.10
CA TYR A 205 -3.64 -13.11 3.88
C TYR A 205 -4.29 -14.17 2.98
N GLU A 206 -3.67 -15.34 2.78
CA GLU A 206 -4.25 -16.46 2.01
C GLU A 206 -5.62 -16.89 2.57
N ARG A 207 -5.74 -17.02 3.89
CA ARG A 207 -7.02 -17.33 4.58
C ARG A 207 -8.07 -16.21 4.49
N MET A 208 -7.68 -15.03 4.01
CA MET A 208 -8.54 -13.87 3.74
C MET A 208 -8.85 -13.70 2.25
N GLY A 209 -8.47 -14.66 1.40
CA GLY A 209 -8.73 -14.62 -0.04
C GLY A 209 -7.74 -13.80 -0.87
N PHE A 210 -6.57 -13.46 -0.31
CA PHE A 210 -5.46 -12.96 -1.10
C PHE A 210 -4.69 -14.12 -1.74
N ARG A 211 -4.06 -13.85 -2.87
CA ARG A 211 -3.15 -14.75 -3.59
C ARG A 211 -1.85 -14.01 -3.92
N LEU A 212 -0.76 -14.74 -4.14
CA LEU A 212 0.48 -14.13 -4.61
C LEU A 212 0.25 -13.42 -5.95
N TRP A 213 0.83 -12.23 -6.11
CA TRP A 213 0.95 -11.60 -7.42
C TRP A 213 2.13 -12.22 -8.15
N GLU A 214 1.78 -13.12 -9.07
CA GLU A 214 2.63 -13.51 -10.19
C GLU A 214 2.37 -12.48 -11.28
N GLU A 215 3.40 -11.74 -11.69
CA GLU A 215 3.34 -10.93 -12.90
C GLU A 215 2.98 -11.84 -14.06
N ALA A 216 2.11 -11.38 -14.96
CA ALA A 216 1.90 -12.08 -16.21
C ALA A 216 3.23 -12.08 -16.96
N HIS A 217 3.85 -13.25 -17.12
CA HIS A 217 4.94 -13.39 -18.06
C HIS A 217 4.36 -13.27 -19.47
N ASP A 218 4.63 -12.14 -20.12
CA ASP A 218 4.32 -11.91 -21.53
C ASP A 218 5.15 -12.87 -22.41
N ASP A 219 4.62 -14.07 -22.61
CA ASP A 219 5.05 -15.00 -23.67
C ASP A 219 4.46 -14.60 -25.05
N ASP A 220 3.68 -13.51 -25.11
CA ASP A 220 3.16 -12.90 -26.34
C ASP A 220 3.78 -11.52 -26.58
N ASP A 221 4.24 -11.28 -27.82
CA ASP A 221 5.01 -10.10 -28.24
C ASP A 221 4.07 -8.87 -28.43
N GLY A 222 3.28 -8.52 -27.41
CA GLY A 222 2.06 -7.72 -27.55
C GLY A 222 1.98 -6.38 -26.81
N ASP A 223 2.11 -6.36 -25.47
CA ASP A 223 1.33 -5.40 -24.65
C ASP A 223 2.13 -4.60 -23.59
N GLY A 224 3.41 -4.34 -23.86
CA GLY A 224 4.28 -3.58 -22.94
C GLY A 224 3.94 -2.09 -22.75
N ASP A 225 2.96 -1.56 -23.49
CA ASP A 225 2.64 -0.12 -23.51
C ASP A 225 1.77 0.32 -22.30
N GLU A 226 0.97 -0.56 -21.68
CA GLU A 226 0.03 -0.14 -20.61
C GLU A 226 0.71 0.18 -19.25
N ALA A 227 1.82 -0.50 -18.92
CA ALA A 227 2.51 -0.29 -17.64
C ALA A 227 3.33 1.01 -17.62
N GLU A 228 4.02 1.33 -18.71
CA GLU A 228 4.64 2.66 -18.89
C GLU A 228 3.55 3.74 -18.94
N ALA A 229 2.45 3.52 -19.68
CA ALA A 229 1.33 4.47 -19.73
C ALA A 229 0.64 4.71 -18.37
N PHE A 230 0.69 3.79 -17.41
CA PHE A 230 0.16 4.04 -16.06
C PHE A 230 1.07 4.94 -15.21
N ALA A 231 2.39 4.72 -15.29
CA ALA A 231 3.38 5.60 -14.68
C ALA A 231 3.34 7.00 -15.33
N ASP A 232 3.24 7.04 -16.65
CA ASP A 232 3.18 8.27 -17.44
C ASP A 232 1.83 8.98 -17.32
N ALA A 233 0.69 8.30 -17.20
CA ALA A 233 -0.59 8.98 -16.94
C ALA A 233 -0.64 9.63 -15.54
N ALA A 234 0.17 9.14 -14.60
CA ALA A 234 0.41 9.81 -13.33
C ALA A 234 1.46 10.94 -13.43
N ALA A 235 2.22 11.04 -14.53
CA ALA A 235 3.20 12.09 -14.81
C ALA A 235 2.66 13.20 -15.75
N ALA A 236 1.79 12.84 -16.70
CA ALA A 236 1.22 13.67 -17.78
C ALA A 236 0.23 14.76 -17.31
N ALA A 237 0.32 15.16 -16.04
CA ALA A 237 -0.07 16.48 -15.59
C ALA A 237 0.99 17.56 -15.97
N ASP A 238 2.13 17.16 -16.55
CA ASP A 238 3.08 17.98 -17.31
C ASP A 238 3.47 17.24 -18.63
N GLU A 239 3.64 17.98 -19.74
CA GLU A 239 3.90 17.56 -21.15
C GLU A 239 5.36 17.06 -21.40
N ASP A 240 5.80 16.37 -22.48
CA ASP A 240 5.26 15.62 -23.66
C ASP A 240 6.45 14.94 -24.43
N VAL A 241 6.20 14.03 -25.40
CA VAL A 241 7.08 13.52 -26.52
C VAL A 241 8.06 12.32 -26.32
N SER A 242 7.58 11.08 -26.57
CA SER A 242 8.03 10.03 -27.56
C SER A 242 9.56 9.77 -27.86
N THR A 243 10.10 8.54 -28.12
CA THR A 243 9.81 7.62 -29.27
C THR A 243 10.60 6.26 -29.34
N LYS A 244 9.91 5.11 -29.52
CA LYS A 244 10.21 3.78 -30.20
C LYS A 244 11.62 3.12 -30.30
N GLY A 245 11.67 1.78 -30.04
CA GLY A 245 12.05 0.81 -31.11
C GLY A 245 12.81 -0.52 -30.82
N SER A 246 12.17 -1.68 -31.14
CA SER A 246 12.73 -2.99 -31.65
C SER A 246 13.13 -4.14 -30.69
N ARG A 247 12.54 -5.33 -30.92
CA ARG A 247 12.77 -6.65 -30.25
C ARG A 247 13.42 -7.67 -31.25
N SER A 248 13.61 -9.00 -31.07
CA SER A 248 13.39 -10.02 -30.00
C SER A 248 14.27 -11.28 -30.30
N SER A 249 14.67 -12.13 -29.32
CA SER A 249 15.08 -13.55 -29.59
C SER A 249 14.95 -14.50 -28.39
N LYS A 250 14.36 -15.69 -28.60
CA LYS A 250 13.93 -16.68 -27.57
C LYS A 250 14.98 -17.72 -27.17
N GLY A 251 14.85 -18.26 -25.96
CA GLY A 251 15.52 -19.48 -25.46
C GLY A 251 14.73 -20.12 -24.30
N ASP A 252 14.60 -21.45 -24.29
CA ASP A 252 13.67 -22.22 -23.42
C ASP A 252 14.36 -22.82 -22.16
N MET A 253 13.54 -23.27 -21.20
CA MET A 253 13.84 -23.94 -19.90
C MET A 253 14.30 -23.06 -18.72
N PRO A 254 14.08 -23.51 -17.46
CA PRO A 254 12.97 -24.31 -16.91
C PRO A 254 12.28 -23.59 -15.74
N LYS A 255 11.17 -24.16 -15.22
CA LYS A 255 10.43 -23.63 -14.05
C LYS A 255 11.31 -23.49 -12.79
N ARG A 256 11.91 -22.32 -12.60
CA ARG A 256 12.61 -21.92 -11.37
C ARG A 256 11.63 -21.18 -10.47
N LYS A 257 11.69 -21.44 -9.16
CA LYS A 257 11.00 -20.61 -8.17
C LYS A 257 11.65 -19.23 -8.20
N VAL A 258 10.99 -18.25 -8.83
CA VAL A 258 11.53 -16.90 -8.93
C VAL A 258 11.41 -16.24 -7.57
N LYS A 259 12.53 -16.22 -6.83
CA LYS A 259 12.67 -15.38 -5.65
C LYS A 259 13.23 -14.04 -6.15
N VAL A 260 12.32 -13.14 -6.53
CA VAL A 260 12.67 -11.75 -6.83
C VAL A 260 13.09 -11.09 -5.51
N ASP A 261 14.18 -10.32 -5.52
CA ASP A 261 14.54 -9.45 -4.39
C ASP A 261 13.45 -8.38 -4.21
N GLY A 262 12.99 -8.16 -2.98
CA GLY A 262 12.08 -7.06 -2.66
C GLY A 262 10.60 -7.45 -2.62
N SER A 263 10.16 -7.81 -1.43
CA SER A 263 8.77 -7.87 -0.96
C SER A 263 7.85 -8.91 -1.61
N ILE A 264 7.00 -9.51 -0.77
CA ILE A 264 5.95 -10.43 -1.18
C ILE A 264 4.70 -9.60 -1.48
N VAL A 265 4.37 -9.49 -2.77
CA VAL A 265 3.14 -8.82 -3.24
C VAL A 265 1.98 -9.82 -3.26
N LEU A 266 0.87 -9.43 -2.65
CA LEU A 266 -0.36 -10.21 -2.54
C LEU A 266 -1.54 -9.38 -3.07
N VAL A 267 -2.43 -10.01 -3.85
CA VAL A 267 -3.62 -9.38 -4.43
C VAL A 267 -4.91 -10.09 -4.01
N ARG A 268 -5.99 -9.33 -3.83
CA ARG A 268 -7.34 -9.83 -3.62
C ARG A 268 -8.32 -9.01 -4.43
N GLU A 269 -9.13 -9.67 -5.24
CA GLU A 269 -10.28 -9.03 -5.87
C GLU A 269 -11.30 -8.58 -4.81
N PHE A 270 -11.89 -7.41 -5.03
CA PHE A 270 -13.17 -7.09 -4.41
C PHE A 270 -14.13 -8.18 -4.88
N SER A 271 -14.65 -8.96 -3.93
CA SER A 271 -15.66 -9.96 -4.25
C SER A 271 -16.79 -9.24 -4.96
N GLY A 272 -16.95 -9.53 -6.26
CA GLY A 272 -18.02 -8.93 -7.04
C GLY A 272 -19.30 -9.08 -6.25
N ALA A 273 -20.07 -7.99 -6.15
CA ALA A 273 -21.46 -8.09 -5.75
C ALA A 273 -22.16 -8.82 -6.89
N ALA A 274 -21.99 -10.15 -6.92
CA ALA A 274 -22.66 -11.03 -7.86
C ALA A 274 -24.13 -10.66 -7.76
N ALA A 275 -24.67 -10.17 -8.88
CA ALA A 275 -26.06 -9.74 -8.96
C ALA A 275 -26.93 -10.97 -8.77
N GLY A 276 -27.15 -11.32 -7.50
CA GLY A 276 -28.05 -12.34 -7.01
C GLY A 276 -29.46 -11.85 -7.28
N SER A 277 -29.82 -11.94 -8.56
CA SER A 277 -31.15 -12.23 -9.06
C SER A 277 -32.16 -12.42 -7.92
N ILE A 278 -32.93 -11.37 -7.64
CA ILE A 278 -34.22 -11.51 -6.97
C ILE A 278 -35.17 -12.14 -8.01
N GLY A 279 -34.89 -13.41 -8.32
CA GLY A 279 -35.78 -14.30 -9.05
C GLY A 279 -36.66 -14.97 -8.01
N GLY A 280 -37.98 -14.84 -8.17
CA GLY A 280 -38.95 -15.44 -7.26
C GLY A 280 -39.17 -16.94 -7.49
N ALA A 281 -40.21 -17.46 -6.81
CA ALA A 281 -40.53 -18.87 -6.56
C ALA A 281 -39.66 -19.49 -5.44
N ASP A 282 -40.21 -19.97 -4.32
CA ASP A 282 -41.63 -20.13 -3.90
C ASP A 282 -41.86 -19.60 -2.46
#